data_AF-A0ABD4KTT5-F1
#
_entry.id   AF-A0ABD4KTT5-F1
#
_cell.length_a   1.000
_cell.length_b   1.000
_cell.length_c   1.000
_cell.angle_alpha   90.00
_cell.angle_beta   90.00
_cell.angle_gamma   90.00
#
_symmetry.space_group_name_H-M   'P 1'
#
loop_
_entity.id
_entity.type
_entity.pdbx_description
1 polymer ?
#
loop_
_entity_poly.entity_id
_entity_poly.type
_entity_poly.pdbx_seq_one_letter_code
_entity_poly.pdbx_strand_id
1 'polypeptide(L)'
;APRFLNLQGDARQASLQGLKGAMDGSAGIVYGRAAIDGNESVSQGKTVTIGTDAVKLVWGYPEASVDGIGKAVSGLSGDWSV
;
A
#
# COMPACT_ATOMS: atom_id res chain seq x y z
N ALA A 1 4.20 -38.33 15.38
CA ALA A 1 4.24 -38.00 13.93
C ALA A 1 4.86 -36.62 13.78
N PRO A 2 5.83 -36.41 12.88
CA PRO A 2 6.46 -35.10 12.72
C PRO A 2 5.36 -34.11 12.35
N ARG A 3 5.41 -32.90 12.90
CA ARG A 3 4.50 -31.81 12.54
C ARG A 3 4.82 -31.39 11.11
N PHE A 4 4.39 -32.21 10.15
CA PHE A 4 4.20 -31.78 8.79
C PHE A 4 3.03 -30.78 8.85
N LEU A 5 3.33 -29.56 9.27
CA LEU A 5 3.52 -28.48 8.34
C LEU A 5 2.15 -27.88 8.05
N ASN A 6 1.60 -27.18 9.05
CA ASN A 6 0.61 -26.13 8.79
C ASN A 6 1.24 -24.94 8.03
N LEU A 7 2.33 -25.16 7.26
CA LEU A 7 3.00 -24.12 6.47
C LEU A 7 2.06 -23.47 5.48
N GLN A 8 1.01 -24.13 5.01
CA GLN A 8 0.05 -23.46 4.13
C GLN A 8 -0.70 -22.34 4.89
N GLY A 9 -1.13 -22.61 6.13
CA GLY A 9 -1.76 -21.61 6.98
C GLY A 9 -0.77 -20.55 7.47
N ASP A 10 0.40 -20.98 7.94
CA ASP A 10 1.44 -20.10 8.46
C ASP A 10 2.07 -19.23 7.35
N ALA A 11 2.25 -19.76 6.13
CA ALA A 11 2.71 -19.00 4.98
C ALA A 11 1.64 -18.00 4.52
N ARG A 12 0.36 -18.37 4.50
CA ARG A 12 -0.71 -17.42 4.18
C ARG A 12 -0.79 -16.29 5.20
N GLN A 13 -0.65 -16.61 6.49
CA GLN A 13 -0.58 -15.62 7.55
C GLN A 13 0.66 -14.72 7.39
N ALA A 14 1.82 -15.29 7.08
CA ALA A 14 3.05 -14.53 6.84
C ALA A 14 2.93 -13.60 5.62
N SER A 15 2.32 -14.06 4.52
CA SER A 15 2.05 -13.23 3.34
C SER A 15 1.07 -12.10 3.65
N LEU A 16 0.00 -12.35 4.40
CA LEU A 16 -0.95 -11.31 4.82
C LEU A 16 -0.29 -10.29 5.76
N GLN A 17 0.56 -10.74 6.67
CA GLN A 17 1.34 -9.86 7.55
C GLN A 17 2.33 -9.01 6.75
N GLY A 18 2.98 -9.60 5.74
CA GLY A 18 3.84 -8.89 4.80
C GLY A 18 3.08 -7.84 3.99
N LEU A 19 1.89 -8.19 3.48
CA LEU A 19 1.00 -7.26 2.78
C LEU A 19 0.58 -6.10 3.69
N LYS A 20 0.19 -6.38 4.94
CA LYS A 20 -0.13 -5.34 5.92
C LYS A 20 1.06 -4.38 6.11
N GLY A 21 2.27 -4.93 6.30
CA GLY A 21 3.48 -4.11 6.41
C GLY A 21 3.75 -3.24 5.18
N ALA A 22 3.52 -3.77 3.98
CA ALA A 22 3.64 -3.02 2.74
C ALA A 22 2.60 -1.89 2.63
N MET A 23 1.36 -2.14 3.05
CA MET A 23 0.30 -1.12 3.11
C MET A 23 0.65 0.00 4.09
N ASP A 24 1.01 -0.36 5.33
CA ASP A 24 1.39 0.60 6.37
C ASP A 24 2.61 1.43 5.94
N GLY A 25 3.62 0.78 5.35
CA GLY A 25 4.82 1.45 4.82
C GLY A 25 4.50 2.40 3.67
N SER A 26 3.67 1.98 2.70
CA SER A 26 3.28 2.81 1.56
C SER A 26 2.52 4.06 1.99
N ALA A 27 1.63 3.95 2.99
CA ALA A 27 0.83 5.06 3.49
C ALA A 27 1.73 6.11 4.16
N GLY A 28 2.74 5.67 4.93
CA GLY A 28 3.75 6.56 5.50
C GLY A 28 4.60 7.28 4.45
N ILE A 29 5.02 6.57 3.39
CA ILE A 29 5.79 7.16 2.28
C ILE A 29 4.96 8.19 1.52
N VAL A 30 3.71 7.86 1.17
CA VAL A 30 2.78 8.75 0.47
C VAL A 30 2.47 9.99 1.30
N TYR A 31 2.22 9.81 2.60
CA TYR A 31 2.00 10.92 3.52
C TYR A 31 3.23 11.82 3.64
N GLY A 32 4.42 11.25 3.79
CA GLY A 32 5.67 12.00 3.81
C GLY A 32 5.87 12.82 2.53
N ARG A 33 5.53 12.23 1.37
CA ARG A 33 5.60 12.95 0.09
C ARG A 33 4.53 14.04 -0.02
N ALA A 34 3.30 13.76 0.41
CA ALA A 34 2.22 14.74 0.43
C ALA A 34 2.55 15.94 1.31
N ALA A 35 3.17 15.73 2.48
CA ALA A 35 3.61 16.79 3.38
C ALA A 35 4.74 17.64 2.77
N ILE A 36 5.68 17.03 2.05
CA ILE A 36 6.72 17.76 1.31
C ILE A 36 6.11 18.63 0.21
N ASP A 37 5.12 18.09 -0.50
CA ASP A 37 4.42 18.78 -1.59
C ASP A 37 3.31 19.74 -1.07
N GLY A 38 3.11 19.85 0.26
CA GLY A 38 2.14 20.74 0.91
C GLY A 38 0.66 20.35 0.73
N ASN A 39 0.38 19.07 0.46
CA ASN A 39 -0.95 18.52 0.18
C ASN A 39 -1.50 17.66 1.33
N GLU A 40 -0.85 17.60 2.49
CA GLU A 40 -1.20 16.73 3.62
C GLU A 40 -2.55 17.09 4.25
N SER A 41 -2.97 18.34 4.17
CA SER A 41 -4.26 18.81 4.70
C SER A 41 -5.34 18.94 3.64
N VAL A 42 -5.09 18.48 2.40
CA VAL A 42 -6.06 18.59 1.32
C VAL A 42 -7.04 17.43 1.38
N SER A 43 -8.34 17.76 1.37
CA SER A 43 -9.39 16.77 1.53
C SER A 43 -9.36 15.70 0.45
N GLN A 44 -9.33 16.08 -0.84
CA GLN A 44 -9.20 15.17 -1.99
C GLN A 44 -8.69 15.92 -3.23
N GLY A 45 -8.43 15.17 -4.32
CA GLY A 45 -8.19 15.74 -5.66
C GLY A 45 -6.74 16.15 -5.93
N LYS A 46 -5.83 15.81 -5.01
CA LYS A 46 -4.38 15.94 -5.21
C LYS A 46 -3.76 14.59 -5.49
N THR A 47 -2.60 14.63 -6.13
CA THR A 47 -1.78 13.46 -6.42
C THR A 47 -0.34 13.77 -6.07
N VAL A 48 0.36 12.78 -5.52
CA VAL A 48 1.83 12.81 -5.39
C VAL A 48 2.43 11.76 -6.33
N THR A 49 3.66 12.01 -6.77
CA THR A 49 4.40 11.03 -7.56
C THR A 49 5.28 10.20 -6.64
N ILE A 50 5.09 8.88 -6.66
CA ILE A 50 5.93 7.90 -5.97
C ILE A 50 6.56 7.01 -7.04
N GLY A 51 7.88 7.13 -7.23
CA GLY A 51 8.55 6.46 -8.35
C GLY A 51 8.03 6.96 -9.70
N THR A 52 7.37 6.09 -10.47
CA THR A 52 6.75 6.42 -11.76
C THR A 52 5.24 6.65 -11.68
N ASP A 53 4.63 6.38 -10.52
CA ASP A 53 3.18 6.37 -10.36
C ASP A 53 2.65 7.65 -9.71
N ALA A 54 1.56 8.18 -10.27
CA ALA A 54 0.78 9.23 -9.66
C ALA A 54 -0.28 8.61 -8.74
N VAL A 55 -0.10 8.82 -7.44
CA VAL A 55 -0.96 8.30 -6.36
C VAL A 55 -1.94 9.38 -5.93
N LYS A 56 -3.25 9.10 -6.01
CA LYS A 56 -4.30 10.00 -5.49
C LYS A 56 -4.30 10.06 -3.97
N LEU A 57 -4.59 11.25 -3.46
CA LEU A 57 -4.51 11.59 -2.04
C LEU A 57 -5.87 11.97 -1.46
N VAL A 58 -6.04 11.62 -0.19
CA VAL A 58 -7.12 12.06 0.70
C VAL A 58 -6.49 12.37 2.05
N TRP A 59 -6.48 13.64 2.47
CA TRP A 59 -5.82 14.10 3.70
C TRP A 59 -4.36 13.64 3.82
N GLY A 60 -3.61 13.75 2.71
CA GLY A 60 -2.21 13.34 2.64
C GLY A 60 -1.97 11.83 2.54
N TYR A 61 -2.98 10.99 2.77
CA TYR A 61 -2.86 9.54 2.65
C TYR A 61 -3.29 9.04 1.27
N PRO A 62 -2.87 7.83 0.85
CA PRO A 62 -3.39 7.24 -0.38
C PRO A 62 -4.91 7.12 -0.34
N GLU A 63 -5.58 7.54 -1.41
CA GLU A 63 -7.02 7.32 -1.58
C GLU A 63 -7.34 5.81 -1.53
N ALA A 64 -8.48 5.43 -0.95
CA ALA A 64 -8.98 4.05 -0.97
C ALA A 64 -9.52 3.64 -2.36
N SER A 65 -8.69 3.79 -3.39
CA SER A 65 -9.00 3.51 -4.79
C SER A 65 -7.83 2.82 -5.49
N VAL A 66 -8.08 2.30 -6.69
CA VAL A 66 -7.03 1.73 -7.56
C VAL A 66 -5.96 2.75 -7.92
N ASP A 67 -6.32 4.04 -8.00
CA ASP A 67 -5.41 5.14 -8.30
C ASP A 67 -4.71 5.70 -7.04
N GLY A 68 -5.16 5.33 -5.85
CA GLY A 68 -4.55 5.66 -4.58
C GLY A 68 -3.73 4.48 -4.05
N ILE A 69 -4.28 3.77 -3.05
CA ILE A 69 -3.62 2.64 -2.39
C ILE A 69 -3.19 1.53 -3.37
N GLY A 70 -3.94 1.33 -4.46
CA GLY A 70 -3.61 0.33 -5.49
C GLY A 70 -2.32 0.65 -6.27
N LYS A 71 -1.97 1.94 -6.41
CA LYS A 71 -0.69 2.40 -6.98
C LYS A 71 0.38 2.63 -5.92
N ALA A 72 -0.02 2.96 -4.69
CA ALA A 72 0.91 3.22 -3.60
C ALA A 72 1.66 1.96 -3.14
N VAL A 73 0.98 0.80 -3.18
CA VAL A 73 1.54 -0.47 -2.71
C VAL A 73 1.96 -1.32 -3.91
N SER A 74 3.27 -1.56 -4.02
CA SER A 74 3.81 -2.45 -5.04
C SER A 74 3.29 -3.89 -4.86
N GLY A 75 2.84 -4.51 -5.96
CA GLY A 75 2.38 -5.91 -5.98
C GLY A 75 0.87 -6.13 -5.94
N LEU A 76 0.03 -5.12 -5.71
CA LEU A 76 -1.44 -5.29 -5.75
C LEU A 76 -2.03 -5.30 -7.16
N SER A 77 -1.35 -4.71 -8.15
CA SER A 77 -1.89 -4.52 -9.50
C SER A 77 -1.70 -5.71 -10.44
N GLY A 78 -0.92 -6.72 -10.07
CA GLY A 78 -0.65 -7.87 -10.94
C GLY A 78 -0.22 -9.18 -10.26
N ASP A 79 0.27 -9.11 -9.02
CA ASP A 79 0.89 -10.27 -8.36
C ASP A 79 -0.14 -11.20 -7.66
N TRP A 80 -1.42 -10.81 -7.62
CA TRP A 80 -2.50 -11.54 -6.95
C TRP A 80 -3.51 -12.20 -7.90
N SER A 81 -3.29 -12.12 -9.22
CA SER A 81 -4.07 -12.91 -10.16
C SER A 81 -3.60 -14.36 -10.08
N VAL A 82 -4.32 -15.18 -9.30
CA VAL A 82 -4.22 -16.65 -9.33
C VAL A 82 -4.79 -17.19 -10.64
#